data_AF-A0A9P8VYT4-F1
#
_entry.id   AF-A0A9P8VYT4-F1
#
_cell.length_a   1.000
_cell.length_b   1.000
_cell.length_c   1.000
_cell.angle_alpha   90.00
_cell.angle_beta   90.00
_cell.angle_gamma   90.00
#
_symmetry.space_group_name_H-M   'P 1'
#
loop_
_entity.id
_entity.type
_entity.pdbx_description
1 polymer ?
#
loop_
_entity_poly.entity_id
_entity_poly.type
_entity_poly.pdbx_seq_one_letter_code
_entity_poly.pdbx_strand_id
1 'polypeptide(L)'
;MSTQAVPDTQLGLSAEEVQLLRQGQAALGGGGSSSSRAASRASSQGLLLLDSSSLTALGRYFDHLMANIEQRIQHLSYEAQRFTQVQYDEADHIIAGADAEIARYTEILQQLDELEVDFDRIAHIKEIVKGYRSRVESLERDLEGSGSSRGHSRHSSSHHSSSRHHGSSRHHSSSHRSRR
;
A
#
# COMPACT_ATOMS: atom_id res chain seq x y z
N MET A 1 63.94 -14.85 -28.28
CA MET A 1 62.58 -14.36 -28.01
C MET A 1 62.59 -13.83 -26.59
N SER A 2 62.97 -12.56 -26.42
CA SER A 2 63.08 -11.94 -25.09
C SER A 2 61.68 -11.69 -24.56
N THR A 3 61.34 -12.26 -23.42
CA THR A 3 60.13 -11.92 -22.69
C THR A 3 60.26 -10.47 -22.21
N GLN A 4 59.68 -9.53 -22.95
CA GLN A 4 59.72 -8.10 -22.64
C GLN A 4 58.73 -7.84 -21.49
N ALA A 5 59.22 -7.93 -20.25
CA ALA A 5 58.47 -7.60 -19.05
C ALA A 5 58.82 -6.16 -18.62
N VAL A 6 57.81 -5.31 -18.53
CA VAL A 6 57.99 -3.88 -18.18
C VAL A 6 57.41 -3.63 -16.78
N PRO A 7 58.07 -2.83 -15.92
CA PRO A 7 57.53 -2.45 -14.62
C PRO A 7 56.28 -1.57 -14.75
N ASP A 8 55.29 -1.81 -13.89
CA ASP A 8 54.02 -1.07 -13.88
C ASP A 8 54.22 0.45 -13.75
N THR A 9 55.25 0.85 -12.99
CA THR A 9 55.58 2.26 -12.72
C THR A 9 56.11 3.02 -13.93
N GLN A 10 56.52 2.33 -15.00
CA GLN A 10 57.06 2.96 -16.21
C GLN A 10 55.99 3.28 -17.25
N LEU A 11 54.77 2.75 -17.08
CA LEU A 11 53.70 2.90 -18.06
C LEU A 11 52.84 4.16 -17.83
N GLY A 12 53.04 4.87 -16.72
CA GLY A 12 52.26 6.07 -16.38
C GLY A 12 50.77 5.78 -16.15
N LEU A 13 50.41 4.51 -15.94
CA LEU A 13 49.05 4.06 -15.70
C LEU A 13 48.71 4.17 -14.21
N SER A 14 47.44 4.45 -13.92
CA SER A 14 46.90 4.33 -12.57
C SER A 14 46.88 2.88 -12.10
N ALA A 15 46.81 2.68 -10.78
CA ALA A 15 46.76 1.33 -10.20
C ALA A 15 45.55 0.51 -10.70
N GLU A 16 44.42 1.17 -10.97
CA GLU A 16 43.20 0.54 -11.49
C GLU A 16 43.37 0.06 -12.93
N GLU A 17 43.97 0.91 -13.80
CA GLU A 17 44.25 0.55 -15.20
C GLU A 17 45.24 -0.62 -15.29
N VAL A 18 46.27 -0.62 -14.45
CA VAL A 18 47.21 -1.75 -14.34
C VAL A 18 46.47 -3.03 -13.95
N GLN A 19 45.54 -2.96 -13.00
CA GLN A 19 44.79 -4.11 -12.55
C GLN A 19 43.83 -4.64 -13.63
N LEU A 20 43.22 -3.74 -14.42
CA LEU A 20 42.40 -4.11 -15.58
C LEU A 20 43.23 -4.81 -16.67
N LEU A 21 44.43 -4.30 -16.96
CA LEU A 21 45.35 -4.93 -17.91
C LEU A 21 45.78 -6.32 -17.42
N ARG A 22 46.06 -6.47 -16.12
CA ARG A 22 46.39 -7.77 -15.51
C ARG A 22 45.24 -8.76 -15.63
N GLN A 23 44.01 -8.31 -15.41
CA GLN A 23 42.82 -9.13 -15.57
C GLN A 23 42.63 -9.57 -17.03
N GLY A 24 42.81 -8.66 -17.99
CA GLY A 24 42.76 -8.99 -19.42
C GLY A 24 43.84 -10.01 -19.82
N GLN A 25 45.08 -9.83 -19.35
CA GLN A 25 46.18 -10.77 -19.59
C GLN A 25 45.91 -12.16 -18.95
N ALA A 26 45.32 -12.19 -17.76
CA ALA A 26 44.91 -13.43 -17.11
C ALA A 26 43.78 -14.15 -17.86
N ALA A 27 42.80 -13.41 -18.38
CA ALA A 27 41.69 -13.95 -19.18
C ALA A 27 42.17 -14.51 -20.53
N LEU A 28 43.17 -13.87 -21.16
CA LEU A 28 43.79 -14.30 -22.41
C LEU A 28 44.79 -15.45 -22.23
N GLY A 29 45.40 -15.57 -21.04
CA GLY A 29 46.39 -16.59 -20.70
C GLY A 29 45.83 -18.01 -20.55
N GLY A 30 44.51 -18.22 -20.63
CA GLY A 30 43.86 -19.53 -20.52
C GLY A 30 44.10 -20.48 -21.70
N GLY A 31 44.63 -20.00 -22.83
CA GLY A 31 44.76 -20.78 -24.08
C GLY A 31 46.09 -21.52 -24.30
N GLY A 32 47.09 -21.42 -23.42
CA GLY A 32 48.40 -22.05 -23.65
C GLY A 32 49.30 -22.12 -22.40
N SER A 33 49.64 -23.35 -21.99
CA SER A 33 50.18 -23.78 -20.69
C SER A 33 51.54 -23.19 -20.21
N SER A 34 52.09 -22.17 -20.89
CA SER A 34 53.34 -21.49 -20.50
C SER A 34 53.13 -20.00 -20.18
N SER A 35 52.18 -19.35 -20.85
CA SER A 35 51.93 -17.90 -20.75
C SER A 35 51.26 -17.49 -19.45
N SER A 36 50.29 -18.26 -18.95
CA SER A 36 49.56 -17.95 -17.72
C SER A 36 50.45 -18.01 -16.48
N ARG A 37 51.41 -18.94 -16.43
CA ARG A 37 52.38 -19.02 -15.33
C ARG A 37 53.41 -17.88 -15.39
N ALA A 38 53.85 -17.50 -16.59
CA ALA A 38 54.74 -16.37 -16.79
C ALA A 38 54.05 -15.03 -16.48
N ALA A 39 52.80 -14.84 -16.90
CA ALA A 39 51.98 -13.67 -16.60
C ALA A 39 51.66 -13.55 -15.10
N SER A 40 51.29 -14.65 -14.43
CA SER A 40 51.06 -14.64 -12.98
C SER A 40 52.34 -14.37 -12.19
N ARG A 41 53.50 -14.88 -12.65
CA ARG A 41 54.81 -14.59 -12.03
C ARG A 41 55.23 -13.14 -12.25
N ALA A 42 55.10 -12.63 -13.48
CA ALA A 42 55.32 -11.22 -13.78
C ALA A 42 54.40 -10.35 -12.93
N SER A 43 53.13 -10.74 -12.81
CA SER A 43 52.16 -10.04 -11.97
C SER A 43 52.49 -10.05 -10.49
N SER A 44 52.97 -11.17 -9.96
CA SER A 44 53.43 -11.23 -8.56
C SER A 44 54.68 -10.39 -8.31
N GLN A 45 55.41 -10.02 -9.36
CA GLN A 45 56.63 -9.21 -9.30
C GLN A 45 56.40 -7.75 -9.70
N GLY A 46 55.16 -7.31 -9.94
CA GLY A 46 54.88 -5.93 -10.38
C GLY A 46 55.32 -5.64 -11.82
N LEU A 47 55.37 -6.68 -12.65
CA LEU A 47 55.79 -6.63 -14.05
C LEU A 47 54.61 -6.98 -14.96
N LEU A 48 54.52 -6.31 -16.10
CA LEU A 48 53.53 -6.54 -17.15
C LEU A 48 54.20 -7.15 -18.38
N LEU A 49 53.59 -8.19 -18.95
CA LEU A 49 54.10 -8.87 -20.14
C LEU A 49 53.59 -8.17 -21.41
N LEU A 50 54.45 -7.40 -22.09
CA LEU A 50 54.08 -6.53 -23.21
C LEU A 50 54.63 -7.03 -24.55
N ASP A 51 54.44 -8.32 -24.86
CA ASP A 51 54.76 -8.82 -26.19
C ASP A 51 53.72 -8.32 -27.22
N SER A 52 54.17 -8.12 -28.46
CA SER A 52 53.32 -7.74 -29.60
C SER A 52 52.09 -8.65 -29.78
N SER A 53 52.25 -9.94 -29.51
CA SER A 53 51.18 -10.93 -29.56
C SER A 53 50.15 -10.76 -28.43
N SER A 54 50.61 -10.50 -27.20
CA SER A 54 49.73 -10.28 -26.04
C SER A 54 48.99 -8.95 -26.14
N LEU A 55 49.64 -7.91 -26.68
CA LEU A 55 49.00 -6.61 -26.94
C LEU A 55 47.91 -6.71 -28.02
N THR A 56 48.16 -7.45 -29.10
CA THR A 56 47.16 -7.66 -30.16
C THR A 56 45.95 -8.46 -29.63
N ALA A 57 46.20 -9.47 -28.80
CA ALA A 57 45.13 -10.26 -28.17
C ALA A 57 44.33 -9.43 -27.15
N LEU A 58 45.01 -8.53 -26.42
CA LEU A 58 44.40 -7.62 -25.46
C LEU A 58 43.52 -6.56 -26.13
N GLY A 59 43.95 -6.03 -27.28
CA GLY A 59 43.12 -5.14 -28.11
C GLY A 59 41.79 -5.80 -28.48
N ARG A 60 41.84 -7.03 -29.02
CA ARG A 60 40.63 -7.79 -29.38
C ARG A 60 39.73 -8.10 -28.18
N TYR A 61 40.33 -8.38 -27.02
CA TYR A 61 39.57 -8.62 -25.79
C TYR A 61 38.80 -7.36 -25.37
N PHE A 62 39.45 -6.20 -25.40
CA PHE A 62 38.78 -4.93 -25.07
C PHE A 62 37.73 -4.55 -26.10
N ASP A 63 37.96 -4.77 -27.40
CA ASP A 63 36.93 -4.55 -28.42
C ASP A 63 35.68 -5.40 -28.17
N HIS A 64 35.87 -6.68 -27.82
CA HIS A 64 34.76 -7.57 -27.49
C HIS A 64 34.05 -7.16 -26.18
N LEU A 65 34.82 -6.73 -25.17
CA LEU A 65 34.26 -6.22 -23.92
C LEU A 65 33.43 -4.96 -24.15
N MET A 66 33.92 -4.02 -24.97
CA MET A 66 33.17 -2.81 -25.32
C MET A 66 31.88 -3.15 -26.07
N ALA A 67 31.95 -4.04 -27.08
CA ALA A 67 30.76 -4.50 -27.79
C ALA A 67 29.74 -5.19 -26.84
N ASN A 68 30.21 -5.96 -25.86
CA ASN A 68 29.33 -6.59 -24.87
C ASN A 68 28.69 -5.57 -23.93
N ILE A 69 29.45 -4.56 -23.49
CA ILE A 69 28.95 -3.47 -22.66
C ILE A 69 27.88 -2.68 -23.42
N GLU A 70 28.11 -2.36 -24.70
CA GLU A 70 27.13 -1.68 -25.55
C GLU A 70 25.83 -2.47 -25.66
N GLN A 71 25.91 -3.78 -25.90
CA GLN A 71 24.73 -4.66 -25.94
C GLN A 71 23.98 -4.69 -24.60
N ARG A 72 24.71 -4.73 -23.47
CA ARG A 72 24.10 -4.70 -22.13
C ARG A 72 23.42 -3.37 -21.83
N ILE A 73 24.03 -2.25 -22.23
CA ILE A 73 23.43 -0.92 -22.08
C ILE A 73 22.13 -0.83 -22.88
N GLN A 74 22.14 -1.30 -24.13
CA GLN A 74 20.94 -1.35 -24.97
C GLN A 74 19.84 -2.21 -24.32
N HIS A 75 20.19 -3.40 -23.85
CA HIS A 75 19.24 -4.29 -23.16
C HIS A 75 18.64 -3.64 -21.91
N LEU A 76 19.49 -3.07 -21.04
CA LEU A 76 19.04 -2.40 -19.82
C LEU A 76 18.12 -1.21 -20.13
N SER A 77 18.42 -0.45 -21.18
CA SER A 77 17.57 0.68 -21.60
C SER A 77 16.18 0.22 -22.06
N TYR A 78 16.12 -0.89 -22.82
CA TYR A 78 14.87 -1.49 -23.26
C TYR A 78 14.06 -2.04 -22.08
N GLU A 79 14.71 -2.73 -21.15
CA GLU A 79 14.07 -3.25 -19.94
C GLU A 79 13.54 -2.12 -19.05
N ALA A 80 14.31 -1.04 -18.88
CA ALA A 80 13.88 0.12 -18.12
C ALA A 80 12.63 0.77 -18.75
N GLN A 81 12.63 0.97 -20.07
CA GLN A 81 11.47 1.51 -20.77
C GLN A 81 10.23 0.61 -20.61
N ARG A 82 10.41 -0.71 -20.76
CA ARG A 82 9.32 -1.68 -20.60
C ARG A 82 8.79 -1.70 -19.16
N PHE A 83 9.68 -1.66 -18.17
CA PHE A 83 9.30 -1.62 -16.77
C PHE A 83 8.47 -0.36 -16.46
N THR A 84 8.93 0.80 -16.92
CA THR A 84 8.19 2.06 -16.76
C THR A 84 6.80 1.97 -17.38
N GLN A 85 6.66 1.38 -18.57
CA GLN A 85 5.35 1.20 -19.21
C GLN A 85 4.42 0.30 -18.39
N VAL A 86 4.91 -0.87 -17.93
CA VAL A 86 4.11 -1.79 -17.10
C VAL A 86 3.70 -1.13 -15.78
N GLN A 87 4.57 -0.33 -15.18
CA GLN A 87 4.25 0.40 -13.95
C GLN A 87 3.16 1.45 -14.16
N TYR A 88 3.15 2.15 -15.31
CA TYR A 88 2.05 3.05 -15.66
C TYR A 88 0.74 2.28 -15.88
N ASP A 89 0.79 1.17 -16.62
CA ASP A 89 -0.41 0.34 -16.86
C ASP A 89 -0.98 -0.19 -15.52
N GLU A 90 -0.14 -0.69 -14.62
CA GLU A 90 -0.57 -1.19 -13.31
C GLU A 90 -1.19 -0.09 -12.44
N ALA A 91 -0.56 1.10 -12.41
CA ALA A 91 -1.10 2.25 -11.71
C ALA A 91 -2.47 2.66 -12.25
N ASP A 92 -2.65 2.67 -13.57
CA ASP A 92 -3.93 3.00 -14.22
C ASP A 92 -5.03 2.02 -13.84
N HIS A 93 -4.74 0.72 -13.78
CA HIS A 93 -5.71 -0.29 -13.33
C HIS A 93 -6.12 -0.11 -11.86
N ILE A 94 -5.15 0.21 -10.99
CA ILE A 94 -5.41 0.45 -9.56
C ILE A 94 -6.27 1.70 -9.38
N ILE A 95 -5.97 2.79 -10.11
CA ILE A 95 -6.75 4.04 -10.05
C ILE A 95 -8.17 3.79 -10.53
N ALA A 96 -8.34 3.14 -11.70
CA ALA A 96 -9.67 2.82 -12.22
C ALA A 96 -10.48 1.93 -11.27
N GLY A 97 -9.82 0.96 -10.61
CA GLY A 97 -10.45 0.13 -9.57
C GLY A 97 -10.86 0.94 -8.34
N ALA A 98 -10.02 1.87 -7.89
CA ALA A 98 -10.32 2.76 -6.77
C ALA A 98 -11.50 3.69 -7.08
N ASP A 99 -11.55 4.27 -8.27
CA ASP A 99 -12.66 5.13 -8.71
C ASP A 99 -14.00 4.38 -8.73
N ALA A 100 -14.00 3.14 -9.21
CA ALA A 100 -15.20 2.30 -9.20
C ALA A 100 -15.69 1.99 -7.78
N GLU A 101 -14.75 1.75 -6.84
CA GLU A 101 -15.10 1.49 -5.45
C GLU A 101 -15.56 2.76 -4.72
N ILE A 102 -14.97 3.92 -5.03
CA ILE A 102 -15.45 5.22 -4.55
C ILE A 102 -16.89 5.44 -5.00
N ALA A 103 -17.21 5.20 -6.28
CA ALA A 103 -18.57 5.33 -6.79
C ALA A 103 -19.55 4.42 -6.04
N ARG A 104 -19.17 3.15 -5.81
CA ARG A 104 -19.95 2.21 -5.01
C ARG A 104 -20.18 2.74 -3.59
N TYR A 105 -19.15 3.23 -2.90
CA TYR A 105 -19.32 3.77 -1.56
C TYR A 105 -20.20 5.02 -1.53
N THR A 106 -20.09 5.89 -2.53
CA THR A 106 -20.98 7.07 -2.62
C THR A 106 -22.44 6.67 -2.82
N GLU A 107 -22.71 5.63 -3.60
CA GLU A 107 -24.06 5.08 -3.76
C GLU A 107 -24.58 4.48 -2.46
N ILE A 108 -23.75 3.71 -1.74
CA ILE A 108 -24.12 3.14 -0.44
C ILE A 108 -24.43 4.24 0.57
N LEU A 109 -23.64 5.32 0.62
CA LEU A 109 -23.92 6.46 1.50
C LEU A 109 -25.26 7.11 1.17
N GLN A 110 -25.57 7.30 -0.11
CA GLN A 110 -26.86 7.83 -0.53
C GLN A 110 -28.03 6.90 -0.12
N GLN A 111 -27.86 5.59 -0.27
CA GLN A 111 -28.86 4.61 0.19
C GLN A 111 -29.06 4.64 1.71
N LEU A 112 -27.98 4.85 2.48
CA LEU A 112 -28.08 5.00 3.93
C LEU A 112 -28.85 6.25 4.34
N ASP A 113 -28.61 7.38 3.66
CA ASP A 113 -29.35 8.63 3.90
C ASP A 113 -30.85 8.47 3.55
N GLU A 114 -31.17 7.76 2.47
CA GLU A 114 -32.56 7.43 2.11
C GLU A 114 -33.23 6.55 3.19
N LEU A 115 -32.50 5.54 3.70
CA LEU A 115 -32.99 4.69 4.78
C LEU A 115 -33.25 5.48 6.08
N GLU A 116 -32.48 6.51 6.38
CA GLU A 116 -32.72 7.38 7.54
C GLU A 116 -34.08 8.08 7.45
N VAL A 117 -34.43 8.61 6.27
CA VAL A 117 -35.74 9.22 6.01
C VAL A 117 -36.86 8.20 6.17
N ASP A 118 -36.66 6.97 5.70
CA ASP A 118 -37.64 5.89 5.86
C ASP A 118 -37.82 5.48 7.33
N PHE A 119 -36.74 5.47 8.13
CA PHE A 119 -36.84 5.21 9.56
C PHE A 119 -37.62 6.31 10.30
N ASP A 120 -37.43 7.58 9.93
CA ASP A 120 -38.23 8.68 10.46
C ASP A 120 -39.72 8.52 10.12
N ARG A 121 -40.02 8.09 8.89
CA ARG A 121 -41.39 7.79 8.47
C ARG A 121 -42.00 6.64 9.28
N ILE A 122 -41.24 5.57 9.52
CA ILE A 122 -41.67 4.44 10.36
C ILE A 122 -41.89 4.89 11.81
N ALA A 123 -41.01 5.74 12.36
CA ALA A 123 -41.16 6.30 13.69
C ALA A 123 -42.44 7.13 13.82
N HIS A 124 -42.76 7.94 12.79
CA HIS A 124 -44.00 8.70 12.74
C HIS A 124 -45.24 7.80 12.73
N ILE A 125 -45.24 6.74 11.91
CA ILE A 125 -46.32 5.74 11.87
C ILE A 125 -46.49 5.07 13.24
N LYS A 126 -45.39 4.72 13.91
CA LYS A 126 -45.42 4.13 15.26
C LYS A 126 -46.11 5.04 16.26
N GLU A 127 -45.89 6.35 16.21
CA GLU A 127 -46.59 7.31 17.08
C GLU A 127 -48.09 7.39 16.77
N ILE A 128 -48.48 7.37 15.49
CA ILE A 128 -49.88 7.31 15.09
C ILE A 128 -50.56 6.04 15.67
N VAL A 129 -49.92 4.88 15.53
CA VAL A 129 -50.45 3.60 16.04
C VAL A 129 -50.59 3.62 17.56
N LYS A 130 -49.63 4.18 18.30
CA LYS A 130 -49.76 4.39 19.75
C LYS A 130 -50.95 5.29 20.09
N GLY A 131 -51.15 6.37 19.34
CA GLY A 131 -52.30 7.27 19.50
C GLY A 131 -53.64 6.56 19.30
N TYR A 132 -53.76 5.73 18.25
CA TYR A 132 -54.96 4.91 18.04
C TYR A 132 -55.18 3.89 19.15
N ARG A 133 -54.13 3.18 19.58
CA ARG A 133 -54.21 2.24 20.72
C ARG A 133 -54.73 2.93 21.98
N SER A 134 -54.20 4.10 22.33
CA SER A 134 -54.66 4.87 23.48
C SER A 134 -56.12 5.29 23.37
N ARG A 135 -56.58 5.70 22.18
CA ARG A 135 -57.99 6.04 21.94
C ARG A 135 -58.91 4.83 22.09
N VAL A 136 -58.51 3.67 21.58
CA VAL A 136 -59.28 2.42 21.73
C VAL A 136 -59.35 2.00 23.20
N GLU A 137 -58.24 2.03 23.94
CA GLU A 137 -58.21 1.72 25.37
C GLU A 137 -59.05 2.70 26.23
N SER A 138 -59.24 3.95 25.77
CA SER A 138 -60.13 4.92 26.42
C SER A 138 -61.61 4.60 26.13
N LEU A 139 -61.93 4.32 24.86
CA LEU A 139 -63.28 3.94 24.44
C LEU A 139 -63.75 2.65 25.11
N GLU A 140 -62.87 1.66 25.24
CA GLU A 140 -63.13 0.41 25.94
C GLU A 140 -63.43 0.66 27.42
N ARG A 141 -62.62 1.48 28.10
CA ARG A 141 -62.89 1.91 29.49
C ARG A 141 -64.20 2.66 29.65
N ASP A 142 -64.53 3.55 28.72
CA ASP A 142 -65.80 4.28 28.75
C ASP A 142 -66.99 3.33 28.52
N LEU A 143 -66.87 2.34 27.62
CA LEU A 143 -67.88 1.30 27.39
C LEU A 143 -68.05 0.37 28.59
N GLU A 144 -66.96 -0.08 29.21
CA GLU A 144 -66.99 -0.87 30.46
C GLU A 144 -67.62 -0.07 31.61
N GLY A 145 -67.28 1.22 31.72
CA GLY A 145 -67.88 2.13 32.70
C GLY A 145 -69.38 2.39 32.44
N SER A 146 -69.78 2.47 31.17
CA SER A 146 -71.18 2.66 30.74
C SER A 146 -72.03 1.40 30.91
N GLY A 147 -71.43 0.21 30.77
CA GLY A 147 -72.08 -1.08 31.00
C GLY A 147 -72.35 -1.38 32.48
N SER A 148 -71.61 -0.74 33.39
CA SER A 148 -71.74 -0.92 34.85
C SER A 148 -72.59 0.15 35.57
N SER A 149 -73.12 1.16 34.87
CA SER A 149 -73.98 2.19 35.48
C SER A 149 -75.46 1.76 35.59
N ARG A 150 -75.73 0.66 36.31
CA ARG A 150 -77.00 0.38 36.98
C ARG A 150 -76.74 -0.21 38.36
N GLY A 151 -76.38 0.67 39.29
CA GLY A 151 -76.41 0.39 40.72
C GLY A 151 -75.07 0.58 41.41
N HIS A 152 -74.84 1.76 42.00
CA HIS A 152 -74.81 1.89 43.46
C HIS A 152 -74.46 3.32 43.86
N SER A 153 -75.38 3.94 44.60
CA SER A 153 -75.09 5.02 45.51
C SER A 153 -74.40 4.48 46.77
N ARG A 154 -73.30 5.10 47.24
CA ARG A 154 -73.19 5.77 48.56
C ARG A 154 -71.73 6.12 48.93
N HIS A 155 -71.61 7.32 49.50
CA HIS A 155 -70.53 7.95 50.27
C HIS A 155 -69.48 7.06 50.95
N SER A 156 -68.22 7.53 50.94
CA SER A 156 -67.53 7.89 52.19
C SER A 156 -66.34 8.82 51.94
N SER A 157 -66.20 9.78 52.83
CA SER A 157 -65.09 10.72 52.98
C SER A 157 -63.99 10.10 53.84
N SER A 158 -62.74 10.13 53.40
CA SER A 158 -61.61 10.25 54.33
C SER A 158 -60.40 10.90 53.67
N HIS A 159 -59.96 12.00 54.29
CA HIS A 159 -58.67 12.65 54.10
C HIS A 159 -57.53 11.64 54.15
N HIS A 160 -56.40 11.90 53.47
CA HIS A 160 -55.04 11.85 54.03
C HIS A 160 -54.08 12.67 53.16
N SER A 161 -53.47 13.66 53.80
CA SER A 161 -52.32 14.45 53.37
C SER A 161 -51.02 13.65 53.53
N SER A 162 -50.06 13.77 52.60
CA SER A 162 -48.64 14.05 52.94
C SER A 162 -47.71 14.10 51.72
N SER A 163 -46.81 15.09 51.85
CA SER A 163 -45.41 15.19 51.39
C SER A 163 -45.05 15.09 49.91
N ARG A 164 -44.69 16.28 49.40
CA ARG A 164 -43.71 16.56 48.36
C ARG A 164 -42.37 15.85 48.62
N HIS A 165 -41.68 15.45 47.55
CA HIS A 165 -40.23 15.64 47.43
C HIS A 165 -39.80 15.86 45.98
N HIS A 166 -39.12 16.98 45.79
CA HIS A 166 -38.30 17.33 44.63
C HIS A 166 -37.11 16.38 44.51
N GLY A 167 -36.75 16.02 43.28
CA GLY A 167 -35.47 15.42 42.92
C GLY A 167 -35.09 15.80 41.50
N SER A 168 -34.33 16.89 41.38
CA SER A 168 -33.75 17.40 40.14
C SER A 168 -32.44 16.71 39.78
N SER A 169 -32.19 16.62 38.47
CA SER A 169 -30.89 16.49 37.79
C SER A 169 -30.12 15.16 37.90
N ARG A 170 -29.82 14.56 36.74
CA ARG A 170 -28.44 14.52 36.21
C ARG A 170 -28.38 13.99 34.77
N HIS A 171 -27.50 14.64 34.02
CA HIS A 171 -27.04 14.38 32.66
C HIS A 171 -26.29 13.04 32.54
N HIS A 172 -26.25 12.47 31.33
CA HIS A 172 -24.98 12.17 30.64
C HIS A 172 -25.19 11.97 29.13
N SER A 173 -24.75 12.96 28.36
CA SER A 173 -24.42 12.86 26.94
C SER A 173 -22.93 12.53 26.82
N SER A 174 -22.57 11.39 26.25
CA SER A 174 -21.19 11.07 25.87
C SER A 174 -21.08 11.01 24.35
N SER A 175 -20.80 12.17 23.76
CA SER A 175 -20.28 12.31 22.41
C SER A 175 -18.76 12.16 22.45
N HIS A 176 -18.24 10.98 22.05
CA HIS A 176 -16.83 10.84 21.71
C HIS A 176 -16.69 10.74 20.19
N ARG A 177 -16.30 11.87 19.61
CA ARG A 177 -15.85 12.02 18.22
C ARG A 177 -14.33 11.79 18.22
N SER A 178 -13.90 10.63 17.76
CA SER A 178 -12.49 10.38 17.44
C SER A 178 -12.23 10.88 16.03
N ARG A 179 -11.34 11.86 15.90
CA ARG A 179 -10.65 12.23 14.65
C ARG A 179 -9.18 11.90 14.86
N ARG A 180 -8.66 10.94 14.10
CA ARG A 180 -7.26 10.85 13.72
C ARG A 180 -7.16 10.03 12.44
#